data_AF-A0A318U8U9-F1
#
_entry.id   AF-A0A318U8U9-F1
#
_cell.length_a   1.000
_cell.length_b   1.000
_cell.length_c   1.000
_cell.angle_alpha   90.00
_cell.angle_beta   90.00
_cell.angle_gamma   90.00
#
_symmetry.space_group_name_H-M   'P 1'
#
loop_
_entity.id
_entity.type
_entity.pdbx_description
1 polymer ?
#
loop_
_entity_poly.entity_id
_entity_poly.type
_entity_poly.pdbx_seq_one_letter_code
_entity_poly.pdbx_strand_id
1 'polypeptide(L)'
;MKNLLRFIIVVAVVGGTAILLMNQLGKSNNAQVSIGESTKFSEVEINEAVSKVKRKFWGFRGCELTEIWYTEAESDKIAEDYLNYGDGSEKNIDKDNVIGLLSNFKVDSSGGDGSLEPNSTYTEWRWVLIRNSENGKWHVKDWGY
;
A
#
# COMPACT_ATOMS: atom_id res chain seq x y z
N MET A 1 -10.56 -37.94 26.90
CA MET A 1 -10.58 -36.62 27.61
C MET A 1 -9.22 -35.91 27.59
N LYS A 2 -8.11 -36.51 28.05
CA LYS A 2 -6.77 -35.86 28.05
C LYS A 2 -6.28 -35.38 26.67
N ASN A 3 -6.55 -36.14 25.59
CA ASN A 3 -6.15 -35.76 24.24
C ASN A 3 -7.00 -34.61 23.66
N LEU A 4 -8.28 -34.53 24.04
CA LEU A 4 -9.19 -33.44 23.66
C LEU A 4 -8.78 -32.13 24.35
N LEU A 5 -8.43 -32.18 25.64
CA LEU A 5 -7.95 -31.02 26.39
C LEU A 5 -6.62 -30.49 25.84
N ARG A 6 -5.68 -31.38 25.46
CA ARG A 6 -4.43 -30.98 24.78
C ARG A 6 -4.69 -30.31 23.43
N PHE A 7 -5.64 -30.82 22.65
CA PHE A 7 -6.00 -30.25 21.36
C PHE A 7 -6.58 -28.83 21.50
N ILE A 8 -7.46 -28.62 22.48
CA ILE A 8 -8.04 -27.29 22.77
C ILE A 8 -6.96 -26.27 23.18
N ILE A 9 -6.01 -26.66 24.03
CA ILE A 9 -4.91 -25.78 24.45
C ILE A 9 -4.03 -25.39 23.26
N VAL A 10 -3.70 -26.33 22.38
CA VAL A 10 -2.91 -26.04 21.18
C VAL A 10 -3.65 -25.08 20.25
N VAL A 11 -4.94 -25.30 20.00
CA VAL A 11 -5.77 -24.40 19.17
C VAL A 11 -5.86 -23.00 19.79
N ALA A 12 -6.01 -22.89 21.11
CA ALA A 12 -6.07 -21.60 21.80
C ALA A 12 -4.73 -20.83 21.74
N VAL A 13 -3.60 -21.53 21.89
CA VAL A 13 -2.26 -20.91 21.79
C VAL A 13 -1.96 -20.47 20.34
N VAL A 14 -2.29 -21.30 19.35
CA VAL A 14 -2.13 -20.95 17.93
C VAL A 14 -3.07 -19.80 17.53
N GLY A 15 -4.32 -19.82 17.99
CA GLY A 15 -5.27 -18.73 17.76
C GLY A 15 -4.83 -17.42 18.41
N GLY A 16 -4.38 -17.47 19.67
CA GLY A 16 -3.89 -16.30 20.40
C GLY A 16 -2.66 -15.67 19.76
N THR A 17 -1.70 -16.48 19.31
CA THR A 17 -0.49 -15.99 18.62
C THR A 17 -0.80 -15.41 17.24
N ALA A 18 -1.73 -16.01 16.47
CA ALA A 18 -2.19 -15.46 15.20
C ALA A 18 -2.88 -14.09 15.37
N ILE A 19 -3.70 -13.91 16.41
CA ILE A 19 -4.38 -12.63 16.70
C ILE A 19 -3.36 -11.53 17.05
N LEU A 20 -2.35 -11.84 17.88
CA LEU A 20 -1.30 -10.89 18.24
C LEU A 20 -0.48 -10.45 17.01
N LEU A 21 -0.22 -11.36 16.07
CA LEU A 21 0.48 -11.04 14.82
C LEU A 21 -0.36 -10.14 13.89
N MET A 22 -1.68 -10.34 13.83
CA MET A 22 -2.57 -9.51 13.01
C MET A 22 -2.69 -8.08 13.53
N ASN A 23 -2.64 -7.88 14.85
CA ASN A 23 -2.68 -6.55 15.46
C ASN A 23 -1.45 -5.68 15.15
N GLN A 24 -0.39 -6.28 14.59
CA GLN A 24 0.83 -5.58 14.21
C GLN A 24 0.87 -5.20 12.73
N LEU A 25 -0.10 -5.61 11.91
CA LEU A 25 -0.12 -5.28 10.48
C LEU A 25 -0.72 -3.88 10.24
N GLY A 26 -0.31 -3.25 9.15
CA GLY A 26 -0.94 -2.02 8.69
C GLY A 26 -2.39 -2.25 8.25
N LYS A 27 -3.28 -1.36 8.67
CA LYS A 27 -4.72 -1.44 8.36
C LYS A 27 -5.01 -0.67 7.07
N SER A 28 -5.58 -1.34 6.08
CA SER A 28 -5.88 -0.72 4.77
C SER A 28 -7.27 -1.00 4.21
N ASN A 29 -8.01 -1.93 4.81
CA ASN A 29 -9.29 -2.39 4.27
C ASN A 29 -10.35 -1.28 4.27
N ASN A 30 -10.37 -0.44 5.30
CA ASN A 30 -11.36 0.63 5.49
C ASN A 30 -10.98 1.95 4.81
N ALA A 31 -9.84 2.01 4.12
CA ALA A 31 -9.42 3.24 3.46
C ALA A 31 -10.44 3.66 2.39
N GLN A 32 -10.85 4.93 2.45
CA GLN A 32 -11.67 5.55 1.41
C GLN A 32 -10.87 5.59 0.11
N VAL A 33 -11.50 5.15 -0.98
CA VAL A 33 -10.91 5.16 -2.31
C VAL A 33 -11.62 6.22 -3.14
N SER A 34 -10.86 7.13 -3.74
CA SER A 34 -11.39 8.14 -4.66
C SER A 34 -10.64 8.08 -5.99
N ILE A 35 -11.35 7.81 -7.09
CA ILE A 35 -10.77 7.69 -8.42
C ILE A 35 -11.31 8.84 -9.27
N GLY A 36 -10.43 9.78 -9.62
CA GLY A 36 -10.73 10.84 -10.57
C GLY A 36 -10.81 10.33 -12.02
N GLU A 37 -11.29 11.18 -12.92
CA GLU A 37 -11.31 10.89 -14.35
C GLU A 37 -9.89 10.61 -14.88
N SER A 38 -9.79 9.72 -15.86
CA SER A 38 -8.53 9.41 -16.53
C SER A 38 -8.75 9.14 -18.01
N THR A 39 -7.83 9.65 -18.81
CA THR A 39 -7.67 9.35 -20.22
C THR A 39 -6.61 8.26 -20.47
N LYS A 40 -5.73 8.00 -19.49
CA LYS A 40 -4.61 7.04 -19.60
C LYS A 40 -4.90 5.65 -19.06
N PHE A 41 -5.63 5.56 -17.96
CA PHE A 41 -5.91 4.29 -17.29
C PHE A 41 -7.40 4.09 -17.14
N SER A 42 -7.86 2.88 -17.38
CA SER A 42 -9.22 2.49 -17.03
C SER A 42 -9.41 2.48 -15.51
N GLU A 43 -10.66 2.66 -15.07
CA GLU A 43 -11.00 2.54 -13.64
C GLU A 43 -10.62 1.15 -13.08
N VAL A 44 -10.65 0.10 -13.91
CA VAL A 44 -10.21 -1.25 -13.53
C VAL A 44 -8.71 -1.27 -13.21
N GLU A 45 -7.87 -0.70 -14.07
CA GLU A 45 -6.41 -0.64 -13.84
C GLU A 45 -6.07 0.15 -12.58
N ILE A 46 -6.75 1.29 -12.35
CA ILE A 46 -6.55 2.11 -11.15
C ILE A 46 -6.95 1.34 -9.90
N ASN A 47 -8.09 0.64 -9.91
CA ASN A 47 -8.53 -0.20 -8.79
C ASN A 47 -7.58 -1.37 -8.51
N GLU A 48 -7.00 -1.97 -9.56
CA GLU A 48 -5.98 -2.99 -9.40
C GLU A 48 -4.72 -2.42 -8.74
N ALA A 49 -4.28 -1.23 -9.14
CA ALA A 49 -3.16 -0.51 -8.52
C ALA A 49 -3.42 -0.20 -7.04
N VAL A 50 -4.60 0.36 -6.71
CA VAL A 50 -5.06 0.57 -5.33
C VAL A 50 -5.01 -0.72 -4.52
N SER A 51 -5.44 -1.83 -5.11
CA SER A 51 -5.40 -3.15 -4.44
C SER A 51 -3.97 -3.60 -4.13
N LYS A 52 -2.98 -3.28 -4.97
CA LYS A 52 -1.56 -3.56 -4.68
C LYS A 52 -1.04 -2.69 -3.55
N VAL A 53 -1.41 -1.41 -3.51
CA VAL A 53 -1.05 -0.51 -2.40
C VAL A 53 -1.65 -1.02 -1.10
N LYS A 54 -2.96 -1.30 -1.05
CA LYS A 54 -3.62 -1.83 0.16
C LYS A 54 -2.93 -3.10 0.69
N ARG A 55 -2.51 -4.00 -0.21
CA ARG A 55 -1.75 -5.20 0.16
C ARG A 55 -0.35 -4.89 0.66
N LYS A 56 0.39 -3.99 0.00
CA LYS A 56 1.72 -3.57 0.43
C LYS A 56 1.67 -2.88 1.80
N PHE A 57 0.60 -2.13 2.06
CA PHE A 57 0.36 -1.40 3.29
C PHE A 57 0.28 -2.29 4.53
N TRP A 58 0.02 -3.59 4.41
CA TRP A 58 0.08 -4.50 5.56
C TRP A 58 1.46 -4.53 6.23
N GLY A 59 2.52 -4.18 5.50
CA GLY A 59 3.87 -4.02 6.04
C GLY A 59 4.07 -2.74 6.88
N PHE A 60 3.17 -1.75 6.78
CA PHE A 60 3.21 -0.49 7.51
C PHE A 60 2.61 -0.71 8.90
N ARG A 61 3.35 -1.44 9.73
CA ARG A 61 2.93 -1.81 11.09
C ARG A 61 2.53 -0.57 11.89
N GLY A 62 1.53 -0.70 12.77
CA GLY A 62 1.05 0.43 13.56
C GLY A 62 0.44 1.59 12.76
N CYS A 63 0.26 1.42 11.45
CA CYS A 63 -0.32 2.45 10.58
C CYS A 63 -1.74 2.10 10.14
N GLU A 64 -2.54 3.12 9.89
CA GLU A 64 -3.90 3.00 9.37
C GLU A 64 -4.08 3.91 8.16
N LEU A 65 -4.20 3.30 6.98
CA LEU A 65 -4.52 3.98 5.73
C LEU A 65 -5.96 4.50 5.81
N THR A 66 -6.13 5.82 5.75
CA THR A 66 -7.44 6.46 5.84
C THR A 66 -8.01 6.76 4.47
N GLU A 67 -7.17 7.24 3.55
CA GLU A 67 -7.56 7.64 2.20
C GLU A 67 -6.50 7.18 1.19
N ILE A 68 -6.94 6.80 0.00
CA ILE A 68 -6.10 6.58 -1.16
C ILE A 68 -6.83 7.10 -2.38
N TRP A 69 -6.14 7.86 -3.22
CA TRP A 69 -6.77 8.46 -4.38
C TRP A 69 -5.87 8.52 -5.60
N TYR A 70 -6.53 8.66 -6.73
CA TYR A 70 -5.95 8.88 -8.03
C TYR A 70 -6.52 10.16 -8.63
N THR A 71 -5.65 11.02 -9.13
CA THR A 71 -5.96 12.01 -10.16
C THR A 71 -4.92 11.88 -11.27
N GLU A 72 -5.32 12.10 -12.52
CA GLU A 72 -4.38 11.98 -13.64
C GLU A 72 -3.21 12.96 -13.50
N ALA A 73 -3.46 14.20 -13.05
CA ALA A 73 -2.42 15.20 -12.86
C ALA A 73 -1.36 14.80 -11.81
N GLU A 74 -1.76 14.27 -10.67
CA GLU A 74 -0.81 13.85 -9.63
C GLU A 74 -0.09 12.56 -10.02
N SER A 75 -0.81 11.62 -10.66
CA SER A 75 -0.19 10.39 -11.19
C SER A 75 0.90 10.72 -12.21
N ASP A 76 0.63 11.67 -13.10
CA ASP A 76 1.58 12.12 -14.12
C ASP A 76 2.84 12.71 -13.50
N LYS A 77 2.67 13.58 -12.51
CA LYS A 77 3.79 14.18 -11.79
C LYS A 77 4.64 13.14 -11.07
N ILE A 78 3.99 12.20 -10.38
CA ILE A 78 4.68 11.10 -9.69
C ILE A 78 5.43 10.21 -10.68
N ALA A 79 4.80 9.88 -11.82
CA ALA A 79 5.42 9.07 -12.86
C ALA A 79 6.63 9.78 -13.50
N GLU A 80 6.50 11.08 -13.78
CA GLU A 80 7.60 11.90 -14.30
C GLU A 80 8.75 11.99 -13.30
N ASP A 81 8.47 12.28 -12.02
CA ASP A 81 9.48 12.31 -10.96
C ASP A 81 10.23 10.96 -10.86
N TYR A 82 9.50 9.84 -10.88
CA TYR A 82 10.09 8.50 -10.82
C TYR A 82 10.95 8.17 -12.05
N LEU A 83 10.51 8.54 -13.25
CA LEU A 83 11.23 8.28 -14.50
C LEU A 83 12.42 9.21 -14.71
N ASN A 84 12.45 10.41 -14.11
CA ASN A 84 13.55 11.35 -14.28
C ASN A 84 14.58 11.28 -13.15
N TYR A 85 14.13 11.03 -11.92
CA TYR A 85 14.98 11.14 -10.72
C TYR A 85 14.98 9.89 -9.85
N GLY A 86 13.99 9.01 -10.01
CA GLY A 86 13.90 7.75 -9.27
C GLY A 86 14.59 6.59 -9.97
N ASP A 87 14.30 5.40 -9.46
CA ASP A 87 14.74 4.10 -9.97
C ASP A 87 14.33 3.81 -11.45
N GLY A 88 13.43 4.63 -12.00
CA GLY A 88 13.00 4.57 -13.40
C GLY A 88 13.96 5.26 -14.36
N SER A 89 14.78 6.19 -13.91
CA SER A 89 15.69 7.00 -14.76
C SER A 89 16.72 6.20 -15.54
N GLU A 90 17.16 5.08 -14.98
CA GLU A 90 18.12 4.18 -15.64
C GLU A 90 17.43 3.06 -16.44
N LYS A 91 16.09 3.06 -16.50
CA LYS A 91 15.30 1.99 -17.11
C LYS A 91 14.45 2.56 -18.24
N ASN A 92 14.41 1.87 -19.37
CA ASN A 92 13.53 2.22 -20.48
C ASN A 92 12.08 1.78 -20.21
N ILE A 93 11.49 2.29 -19.13
CA ILE A 93 10.09 2.03 -18.72
C ILE A 93 9.20 3.01 -19.47
N ASP A 94 8.17 2.48 -20.14
CA ASP A 94 7.12 3.31 -20.72
C ASP A 94 6.32 3.99 -19.60
N LYS A 95 6.07 5.31 -19.74
CA LYS A 95 5.26 6.07 -18.78
C LYS A 95 3.84 5.51 -18.63
N ASP A 96 3.30 4.90 -19.67
CA ASP A 96 1.96 4.28 -19.65
C ASP A 96 1.95 2.95 -18.85
N ASN A 97 3.13 2.56 -18.35
CA ASN A 97 3.32 1.45 -17.42
C ASN A 97 3.71 1.93 -16.01
N VAL A 98 3.48 3.20 -15.69
CA VAL A 98 3.68 3.79 -14.35
C VAL A 98 2.40 4.48 -13.87
N ILE A 99 1.88 4.07 -12.71
CA ILE A 99 0.77 4.75 -12.03
C ILE A 99 1.26 5.34 -10.71
N GLY A 100 0.96 6.62 -10.50
CA GLY A 100 1.10 7.28 -9.21
C GLY A 100 -0.21 7.27 -8.42
N LEU A 101 -0.13 6.98 -7.13
CA LEU A 101 -1.25 7.13 -6.18
C LEU A 101 -0.80 7.98 -5.01
N LEU A 102 -1.75 8.70 -4.41
CA LEU A 102 -1.55 9.43 -3.18
C LEU A 102 -2.38 8.81 -2.06
N SER A 103 -1.92 9.00 -0.83
CA SER A 103 -2.63 8.50 0.34
C SER A 103 -2.43 9.34 1.59
N ASN A 104 -3.39 9.22 2.49
CA ASN A 104 -3.29 9.69 3.87
C ASN A 104 -3.32 8.49 4.81
N PHE A 105 -2.49 8.51 5.85
CA PHE A 105 -2.51 7.49 6.88
C PHE A 105 -2.10 8.03 8.25
N LYS A 106 -2.58 7.38 9.29
CA LYS A 106 -2.22 7.65 10.68
C LYS A 106 -1.14 6.70 11.14
N VAL A 107 -0.26 7.18 12.01
CA VAL A 107 0.78 6.39 12.67
C VAL A 107 0.47 6.37 14.16
N ASP A 108 0.43 5.18 14.75
CA ASP A 108 0.25 5.04 16.19
C ASP A 108 1.53 5.40 16.97
N SER A 109 1.54 5.12 18.28
CA SER A 109 2.67 5.45 19.15
C SER A 109 3.93 4.62 18.88
N SER A 110 3.88 3.59 18.05
CA SER A 110 5.04 2.76 17.71
C SER A 110 5.97 3.40 16.67
N GLY A 111 5.48 4.33 15.85
CA GLY A 111 6.26 4.84 14.71
C GLY A 111 6.49 3.80 13.60
N GLY A 112 5.64 2.78 13.56
CA GLY A 112 5.78 1.63 12.67
C GLY A 112 6.97 0.76 13.00
N ASP A 113 7.97 0.73 12.13
CA ASP A 113 9.26 0.06 12.39
C ASP A 113 10.34 1.02 12.92
N GLY A 114 9.96 2.25 13.25
CA GLY A 114 10.84 3.34 13.69
C GLY A 114 11.23 4.31 12.57
N SER A 115 10.78 4.07 11.33
CA SER A 115 11.00 4.99 10.21
C SER A 115 9.98 6.14 10.12
N LEU A 116 8.87 6.05 10.86
CA LEU A 116 7.79 7.03 10.83
C LEU A 116 7.65 7.76 12.17
N GLU A 117 7.22 9.02 12.12
CA GLU A 117 6.98 9.82 13.32
C GLU A 117 5.79 9.26 14.10
N PRO A 118 5.95 8.87 15.39
CA PRO A 118 4.85 8.37 16.20
C PRO A 118 3.71 9.39 16.39
N ASN A 119 2.48 8.89 16.55
CA ASN A 119 1.28 9.72 16.81
C ASN A 119 1.02 10.83 15.77
N SER A 120 1.42 10.59 14.52
CA SER A 120 1.33 11.58 13.46
C SER A 120 0.31 11.19 12.38
N THR A 121 0.08 12.10 11.45
CA THR A 121 -0.66 11.84 10.21
C THR A 121 0.22 12.23 9.04
N TYR A 122 0.42 11.28 8.14
CA TYR A 122 1.11 11.51 6.88
C TYR A 122 0.05 11.81 5.83
N THR A 123 0.21 12.94 5.15
CA THR A 123 -0.70 13.39 4.10
C THR A 123 -0.02 13.41 2.75
N GLU A 124 -0.76 13.10 1.68
CA GLU A 124 -0.26 13.11 0.30
C GLU A 124 1.00 12.24 0.11
N TRP A 125 1.06 11.12 0.84
CA TRP A 125 2.13 10.14 0.70
C TRP A 125 2.05 9.46 -0.66
N ARG A 126 3.15 9.46 -1.41
CA ARG A 126 3.20 8.99 -2.80
C ARG A 126 3.45 7.50 -2.87
N TRP A 127 2.87 6.87 -3.88
CA TRP A 127 3.12 5.49 -4.26
C TRP A 127 3.41 5.45 -5.76
N VAL A 128 4.46 4.73 -6.13
CA VAL A 128 4.77 4.41 -7.52
C VAL A 128 4.47 2.96 -7.78
N LEU A 129 3.63 2.69 -8.78
CA LEU A 129 3.37 1.35 -9.27
C LEU A 129 3.85 1.21 -10.70
N ILE A 130 4.46 0.07 -11.00
CA ILE A 130 4.92 -0.25 -12.36
C ILE A 130 4.33 -1.57 -12.85
N ARG A 131 4.26 -1.74 -14.16
CA ARG A 131 4.01 -3.02 -14.85
C ARG A 131 5.01 -3.19 -16.00
N ASN A 132 5.19 -4.42 -16.48
CA ASN A 132 6.17 -4.70 -17.54
C ASN A 132 5.62 -4.54 -18.97
N SER A 133 4.30 -4.37 -19.11
CA SER A 133 3.58 -4.24 -20.38
C SER A 133 2.15 -3.80 -20.08
N GLU A 134 1.41 -3.33 -21.09
CA GLU A 134 0.00 -2.91 -20.99
C GLU A 134 -0.89 -3.94 -20.24
N ASN A 135 -0.78 -5.23 -20.58
CA ASN A 135 -1.54 -6.30 -19.91
C ASN A 135 -0.82 -6.92 -18.69
N GLY A 136 0.25 -6.29 -18.22
CA GLY A 136 1.06 -6.75 -17.10
C GLY A 136 0.39 -6.45 -15.76
N LYS A 137 0.80 -7.19 -14.71
CA LYS A 137 0.30 -6.94 -13.35
C LYS A 137 1.03 -5.74 -12.73
N TRP A 138 0.29 -4.91 -12.02
CA TRP A 138 0.85 -3.84 -11.19
C TRP A 138 1.67 -4.38 -10.02
N HIS A 139 2.78 -3.70 -9.74
CA HIS A 139 3.64 -3.91 -8.58
C HIS A 139 4.01 -2.57 -7.96
N VAL A 140 3.88 -2.45 -6.63
CA VAL A 140 4.40 -1.29 -5.91
C VAL A 140 5.93 -1.31 -6.00
N LYS A 141 6.48 -0.26 -6.58
CA LYS A 141 7.92 -0.11 -6.81
C LYS A 141 8.57 0.80 -5.79
N ASP A 142 7.90 1.89 -5.45
CA ASP A 142 8.42 2.92 -4.55
C ASP A 142 7.28 3.62 -3.78
N TRP A 143 7.62 4.29 -2.68
CA TRP A 143 6.69 5.04 -1.85
C TRP A 143 7.42 6.04 -0.94
N GLY A 144 6.81 7.20 -0.68
CA GLY A 144 7.45 8.23 0.14
C GLY A 144 7.02 9.65 -0.22
N TYR A 145 7.83 10.61 0.23
CA TYR A 145 7.78 12.02 -0.19
C TYR A 145 8.83 12.31 -1.25
#